data_AF-A0A8C5SEQ5-F1
#
_entry.id   AF-A0A8C5SEQ5-F1
#
_cell.length_a   1.000
_cell.length_b   1.000
_cell.length_c   1.000
_cell.angle_alpha   90.00
_cell.angle_beta   90.00
_cell.angle_gamma   90.00
#
_symmetry.space_group_name_H-M   'P 1'
#
loop_
_entity.id
_entity.type
_entity.pdbx_description
1 polymer ?
#
loop_
_entity_poly.entity_id
_entity_poly.type
_entity_poly.pdbx_seq_one_letter_code
_entity_poly.pdbx_strand_id
1 'polypeptide(L)'
;LCLYLCQSNSAVRLKEDMKKIAVPPPSRQKGSCHRRRLFGVSLQELQHEGLSKCGIPTVVWDIVKYLSWHGLEQEGLFRVNGNLKTVEQLRMKYEGGDQVDLAAEADVSSAASLLKLFLRELPDRVIPSILYPKFIQLYQGDGFSSNIHPYCTSDLRDLLRQMPETHYCLLKYLCHFLQRVAEHHSENKMNVSNLATVFGPNCFW
;
A
#
# COMPACT_ATOMS: atom_id res chain seq x y z
N LEU A 1 16.31 85.48 21.02
CA LEU A 1 16.87 84.51 20.05
C LEU A 1 16.64 83.11 20.62
N CYS A 2 16.19 82.03 19.97
CA CYS A 2 15.39 81.73 18.76
C CYS A 2 15.09 80.22 18.83
N LEU A 3 13.97 79.59 18.44
CA LEU A 3 12.62 79.98 17.97
C LEU A 3 11.65 78.83 18.41
N TYR A 4 10.38 79.05 18.75
CA TYR A 4 9.17 78.79 17.92
C TYR A 4 9.22 77.46 17.12
N LEU A 5 8.30 76.48 17.18
CA LEU A 5 6.91 76.29 17.70
C LEU A 5 6.72 74.77 18.04
N CYS A 6 5.64 74.20 18.58
CA CYS A 6 4.31 74.69 18.97
C CYS A 6 3.75 73.83 20.14
N GLN A 7 2.96 74.48 21.01
CA GLN A 7 1.62 74.09 21.48
C GLN A 7 1.14 72.62 21.35
N SER A 8 0.34 72.02 22.24
CA SER A 8 -0.19 72.27 23.60
C SER A 8 -1.56 71.57 23.64
N ASN A 9 -1.98 71.05 24.80
CA ASN A 9 -3.37 70.70 25.13
C ASN A 9 -4.02 69.57 24.31
N SER A 10 -4.95 68.75 24.78
CA SER A 10 -5.52 68.36 26.09
C SER A 10 -6.76 67.52 25.73
N ALA A 11 -7.42 66.92 26.72
CA ALA A 11 -8.77 66.34 26.65
C ALA A 11 -8.95 64.95 25.98
N VAL A 12 -8.96 63.93 26.86
CA VAL A 12 -10.10 63.03 27.10
C VAL A 12 -10.86 62.48 25.87
N ARG A 13 -10.73 61.16 25.64
CA ARG A 13 -11.89 60.25 25.55
C ARG A 13 -11.50 58.78 25.71
N LEU A 14 -12.48 57.99 26.17
CA LEU A 14 -12.37 56.58 26.53
C LEU A 14 -12.62 55.65 25.34
N LYS A 15 -12.20 54.39 25.49
CA LYS A 15 -12.40 53.23 24.60
C LYS A 15 -11.50 53.28 23.34
N GLU A 16 -11.01 52.16 22.79
CA GLU A 16 -11.42 50.75 22.93
C GLU A 16 -10.20 49.80 22.78
N ASP A 17 -10.42 48.49 22.92
CA ASP A 17 -9.58 47.37 22.43
C ASP A 17 -8.12 47.17 22.90
N MET A 18 -7.95 46.28 23.89
CA MET A 18 -6.77 45.42 24.00
C MET A 18 -7.18 43.96 24.27
N LYS A 19 -7.37 43.16 23.20
CA LYS A 19 -7.38 41.70 23.32
C LYS A 19 -6.49 41.04 22.27
N LYS A 20 -5.23 40.85 22.70
CA LYS A 20 -4.16 39.98 22.18
C LYS A 20 -4.30 39.43 20.76
N ILE A 21 -3.33 39.80 19.93
CA ILE A 21 -2.91 39.11 18.72
C ILE A 21 -2.82 37.61 18.99
N ALA A 22 -3.73 36.84 18.38
CA ALA A 22 -3.57 35.41 18.16
C ALA A 22 -3.25 35.23 16.68
N VAL A 23 -1.98 35.00 16.36
CA VAL A 23 -1.57 34.61 15.00
C VAL A 23 -2.16 33.23 14.75
N PRO A 24 -3.08 33.04 13.78
CA PRO A 24 -3.55 31.70 13.44
C PRO A 24 -2.37 30.88 12.90
N PRO A 25 -2.30 29.57 13.19
CA PRO A 25 -1.25 28.73 12.62
C PRO A 25 -1.30 28.81 11.09
N PRO A 26 -0.15 28.73 10.39
CA PRO A 26 -0.11 28.91 8.96
C PRO A 26 -1.04 27.90 8.29
N SER A 27 -2.06 28.42 7.61
CA SER A 27 -2.99 27.61 6.86
C SER A 27 -2.19 26.81 5.84
N ARG A 28 -2.17 25.48 5.98
CA ARG A 28 -1.71 24.59 4.91
C ARG A 28 -2.55 24.93 3.69
N GLN A 29 -1.93 25.63 2.73
CA GLN A 29 -2.56 25.96 1.47
C GLN A 29 -2.99 24.64 0.84
N LYS A 30 -4.31 24.42 0.73
CA LYS A 30 -4.84 23.33 -0.08
C LYS A 30 -4.58 23.67 -1.54
N GLY A 31 -3.37 23.37 -2.00
CA GLY A 31 -3.08 23.21 -3.41
C GLY A 31 -4.04 22.18 -4.03
N SER A 32 -4.23 22.29 -5.35
CA SER A 32 -5.16 21.50 -6.19
C SER A 32 -5.64 20.18 -5.59
N CYS A 33 -6.96 20.01 -5.49
CA CYS A 33 -7.64 18.86 -4.89
C CYS A 33 -7.61 17.58 -5.74
N HIS A 34 -6.45 17.24 -6.31
CA HIS A 34 -6.22 15.91 -6.86
C HIS A 34 -6.15 14.91 -5.70
N ARG A 35 -7.25 14.21 -5.43
CA ARG A 35 -7.21 12.99 -4.60
C ARG A 35 -6.21 12.05 -5.26
N ARG A 36 -5.16 11.67 -4.52
CA ARG A 36 -4.21 10.66 -4.96
C ARG A 36 -4.97 9.34 -5.06
N ARG A 37 -5.02 8.73 -6.24
CA ARG A 37 -5.47 7.34 -6.35
C ARG A 37 -4.29 6.44 -6.04
N LEU A 38 -4.54 5.38 -5.29
CA LEU A 38 -3.59 4.31 -5.03
C LEU A 38 -4.14 2.96 -5.50
N PHE A 39 -5.45 2.77 -5.31
CA PHE A 39 -6.18 1.58 -5.73
C PHE A 39 -6.79 1.86 -7.12
N GLY A 40 -6.79 0.87 -8.01
CA GLY A 40 -7.21 1.07 -9.40
C GLY A 40 -6.14 1.69 -10.31
N VAL A 41 -4.88 1.81 -9.84
CA VAL A 41 -3.78 2.51 -10.53
C VAL A 41 -2.70 1.52 -10.95
N SER A 42 -2.06 1.75 -12.10
CA SER A 42 -1.00 0.85 -12.60
C SER A 42 0.28 0.94 -11.75
N LEU A 43 1.02 -0.17 -11.63
CA LEU A 43 2.28 -0.17 -10.87
C LEU A 43 3.34 0.78 -11.47
N GLN A 44 3.29 1.01 -12.79
CA GLN A 44 4.17 1.95 -13.49
C GLN A 44 3.83 3.41 -13.14
N GLU A 45 2.55 3.75 -13.07
CA GLU A 45 2.06 5.09 -12.69
C GLU A 45 2.37 5.38 -11.22
N LEU A 46 2.12 4.43 -10.31
CA LEU A 46 2.53 4.53 -8.90
C LEU A 46 4.04 4.74 -8.75
N GLN A 47 4.86 4.12 -9.59
CA GLN A 47 6.31 4.36 -9.62
C GLN A 47 6.66 5.76 -10.14
N HIS A 48 5.99 6.23 -11.20
CA HIS A 48 6.21 7.57 -11.76
C HIS A 48 5.79 8.69 -10.81
N GLU A 49 4.72 8.51 -10.02
CA GLU A 49 4.30 9.46 -8.97
C GLU A 49 5.19 9.42 -7.71
N GLY A 50 6.22 8.57 -7.65
CA GLY A 50 7.09 8.42 -6.47
C GLY A 50 6.42 7.70 -5.30
N LEU A 51 5.34 6.96 -5.56
CA LEU A 51 4.55 6.20 -4.59
C LEU A 51 5.01 4.74 -4.45
N SER A 52 6.14 4.40 -5.07
CA SER A 52 6.79 3.09 -4.99
C SER A 52 8.24 3.20 -4.53
N LYS A 53 8.70 2.18 -3.80
CA LYS A 53 10.10 2.00 -3.37
C LYS A 53 10.59 0.65 -3.91
N CYS A 54 11.64 0.66 -4.72
CA CYS A 54 12.21 -0.53 -5.37
C CYS A 54 11.17 -1.34 -6.19
N GLY A 55 10.31 -0.64 -6.95
CA GLY A 55 9.24 -1.26 -7.74
C GLY A 55 7.99 -1.70 -6.94
N ILE A 56 7.99 -1.54 -5.60
CA ILE A 56 6.88 -1.94 -4.72
C ILE A 56 6.12 -0.69 -4.23
N PRO A 57 4.79 -0.62 -4.38
CA PRO A 57 3.98 0.47 -3.83
C PRO A 57 4.16 0.65 -2.31
N THR A 58 4.21 1.89 -1.82
CA THR A 58 4.41 2.18 -0.39
C THR A 58 3.32 1.60 0.50
N VAL A 59 2.06 1.63 0.04
CA VAL A 59 0.93 1.00 0.74
C VAL A 59 1.13 -0.52 0.92
N VAL A 60 1.74 -1.20 -0.06
CA VAL A 60 2.08 -2.64 0.05
C VAL A 60 3.22 -2.86 1.03
N TRP A 61 4.25 -2.00 1.03
CA TRP A 61 5.32 -2.04 2.04
C TRP A 61 4.76 -1.92 3.46
N ASP A 62 3.90 -0.93 3.71
CA ASP A 62 3.38 -0.63 5.05
C ASP A 62 2.48 -1.77 5.57
N ILE A 63 1.58 -2.29 4.72
CA ILE A 63 0.71 -3.42 5.09
C ILE A 63 1.52 -4.71 5.30
N VAL A 64 2.44 -5.06 4.40
CA VAL A 64 3.26 -6.28 4.53
C VAL A 64 4.20 -6.18 5.74
N LYS A 65 4.70 -4.99 6.07
CA LYS A 65 5.45 -4.75 7.31
C LYS A 65 4.58 -5.01 8.53
N TYR A 66 3.39 -4.41 8.63
CA TYR A 66 2.47 -4.65 9.75
C TYR A 66 2.12 -6.14 9.90
N LEU A 67 1.74 -6.82 8.82
CA LEU A 67 1.40 -8.25 8.84
C LEU A 67 2.61 -9.13 9.20
N SER A 68 3.84 -8.72 8.86
CA SER A 68 5.07 -9.40 9.27
C SER A 68 5.38 -9.31 10.77
N TRP A 69 4.86 -8.29 11.47
CA TRP A 69 5.07 -8.07 12.90
C TRP A 69 3.90 -8.56 13.77
N HIS A 70 2.67 -8.53 13.25
CA HIS A 70 1.46 -8.79 14.03
C HIS A 70 0.59 -9.95 13.49
N GLY A 71 0.82 -10.40 12.25
CA GLY A 71 -0.09 -11.33 11.57
C GLY A 71 0.40 -12.76 11.41
N LEU A 72 1.69 -13.05 11.59
CA LEU A 72 2.28 -14.36 11.22
C LEU A 72 1.70 -15.55 11.99
N GLU A 73 1.16 -15.35 13.20
CA GLU A 73 0.54 -16.40 14.03
C GLU A 73 -0.99 -16.38 14.00
N GLN A 74 -1.61 -15.40 13.32
CA GLN A 74 -3.06 -15.26 13.24
C GLN A 74 -3.69 -16.43 12.48
N GLU A 75 -4.47 -17.27 13.16
CA GLU A 75 -5.23 -18.35 12.53
C GLU A 75 -6.08 -17.80 11.36
N GLY A 76 -5.92 -18.43 10.20
CA GLY A 76 -6.65 -18.08 8.99
C GLY A 76 -6.20 -16.76 8.34
N LEU A 77 -4.97 -16.28 8.56
CA LEU A 77 -4.43 -15.09 7.86
C LEU A 77 -4.72 -15.16 6.34
N PHE A 78 -5.19 -14.06 5.76
CA PHE A 78 -5.72 -13.96 4.38
C PHE A 78 -6.99 -14.77 4.06
N ARG A 79 -7.27 -15.90 4.72
CA ARG A 79 -8.51 -16.66 4.55
C ARG A 79 -9.70 -15.97 5.23
N VAL A 80 -9.51 -15.45 6.44
CA VAL A 80 -10.51 -14.64 7.14
C VAL A 80 -10.59 -13.25 6.51
N ASN A 81 -11.81 -12.75 6.32
CA ASN A 81 -12.04 -11.40 5.81
C ASN A 81 -12.17 -10.42 6.98
N GLY A 82 -11.37 -9.34 6.96
CA GLY A 82 -11.55 -8.24 7.89
C GLY A 82 -12.80 -7.40 7.67
N ASN A 83 -13.00 -6.42 8.55
CA ASN A 83 -14.16 -5.54 8.56
C ASN A 83 -14.13 -4.60 7.34
N LEU A 84 -15.14 -4.72 6.47
CA LEU A 84 -15.24 -3.91 5.25
C LEU A 84 -15.23 -2.40 5.51
N LYS A 85 -15.79 -1.93 6.63
CA LYS A 85 -15.77 -0.50 6.99
C LYS A 85 -14.35 -0.03 7.32
N THR A 86 -13.60 -0.84 8.07
CA THR A 86 -12.20 -0.57 8.41
C THR A 86 -11.33 -0.58 7.15
N VAL A 87 -11.51 -1.57 6.27
CA VAL A 87 -10.79 -1.64 4.98
C VAL A 87 -11.02 -0.39 4.13
N GLU A 88 -12.28 0.06 4.00
CA GLU A 88 -12.61 1.26 3.23
C GLU A 88 -12.12 2.56 3.90
N GLN A 89 -12.17 2.66 5.23
CA GLN A 89 -11.58 3.79 5.95
C GLN A 89 -10.05 3.89 5.75
N LEU A 90 -9.35 2.76 5.80
CA LEU A 90 -7.91 2.70 5.55
C LEU A 90 -7.58 3.08 4.10
N ARG A 91 -8.31 2.53 3.11
CA ARG A 91 -8.22 2.94 1.69
C ARG A 91 -8.32 4.45 1.56
N MET A 92 -9.41 5.02 2.10
CA MET A 92 -9.71 6.45 2.00
C MET A 92 -8.64 7.33 2.66
N LYS A 93 -8.01 6.89 3.75
CA LYS A 93 -6.87 7.59 4.36
C LYS A 93 -5.61 7.53 3.51
N TYR A 94 -5.24 6.35 3.01
CA TYR A 94 -4.10 6.20 2.10
C TYR A 94 -4.27 7.07 0.83
N GLU A 95 -5.45 7.08 0.22
CA GLU A 95 -5.78 7.91 -0.95
C GLU A 95 -5.97 9.41 -0.60
N GLY A 96 -6.30 9.73 0.65
CA GLY A 96 -6.26 11.08 1.20
C GLY A 96 -4.85 11.64 1.43
N GLY A 97 -3.83 10.76 1.47
CA GLY A 97 -2.46 11.12 1.86
C GLY A 97 -2.30 11.33 3.38
N ASP A 98 -3.23 10.82 4.17
CA ASP A 98 -3.16 10.83 5.64
C ASP A 98 -2.05 9.87 6.13
N GLN A 99 -1.57 10.09 7.36
CA GLN A 99 -0.78 9.07 8.04
C GLN A 99 -1.72 7.98 8.56
N VAL A 100 -1.37 6.73 8.29
CA VAL A 100 -2.11 5.53 8.71
C VAL A 100 -1.26 4.75 9.71
N ASP A 101 -1.76 4.57 10.92
CA ASP A 101 -1.17 3.64 11.89
C ASP A 101 -1.97 2.34 11.90
N LEU A 102 -1.49 1.34 11.15
CA LEU A 102 -2.16 0.03 11.07
C LEU A 102 -2.24 -0.68 12.43
N ALA A 103 -1.38 -0.37 13.40
CA ALA A 103 -1.44 -0.98 14.73
C ALA A 103 -2.52 -0.37 15.62
N ALA A 104 -2.85 0.90 15.43
CA ALA A 104 -3.94 1.58 16.14
C ALA A 104 -5.30 1.48 15.42
N GLU A 105 -5.29 1.32 14.10
CA GLU A 105 -6.49 1.47 13.26
C GLU A 105 -7.03 0.17 12.64
N ALA A 106 -6.25 -0.91 12.61
CA ALA A 106 -6.61 -2.14 11.93
C ALA A 106 -6.43 -3.38 12.83
N ASP A 107 -7.34 -4.34 12.67
CA ASP A 107 -7.07 -5.74 13.00
C ASP A 107 -6.32 -6.42 11.84
N VAL A 108 -5.65 -7.53 12.15
CA VAL A 108 -4.87 -8.32 11.18
C VAL A 108 -5.69 -8.71 9.95
N SER A 109 -6.97 -9.08 10.13
CA SER A 109 -7.82 -9.50 9.02
C SER A 109 -8.20 -8.31 8.11
N SER A 110 -8.35 -7.10 8.64
CA SER A 110 -8.60 -5.90 7.81
C SER A 110 -7.36 -5.47 7.03
N ALA A 111 -6.18 -5.48 7.64
CA ALA A 111 -4.93 -5.24 6.92
C ALA A 111 -4.70 -6.31 5.81
N ALA A 112 -4.96 -7.58 6.11
CA ALA A 112 -4.88 -8.67 5.13
C ALA A 112 -5.91 -8.52 3.99
N SER A 113 -7.14 -8.10 4.29
CA SER A 113 -8.15 -7.75 3.29
C SER A 113 -7.76 -6.54 2.45
N LEU A 114 -7.11 -5.52 3.03
CA LEU A 114 -6.65 -4.32 2.31
C LEU A 114 -5.53 -4.66 1.30
N LEU A 115 -4.60 -5.54 1.66
CA LEU A 115 -3.60 -6.04 0.71
C LEU A 115 -4.24 -6.82 -0.45
N LYS A 116 -5.18 -7.74 -0.15
CA LYS A 116 -5.94 -8.46 -1.20
C LYS A 116 -6.71 -7.49 -2.10
N LEU A 117 -7.34 -6.45 -1.53
CA LEU A 117 -8.06 -5.41 -2.26
C LEU A 117 -7.13 -4.66 -3.22
N PHE A 118 -5.94 -4.24 -2.76
CA PHE A 118 -4.97 -3.55 -3.58
C PHE A 118 -4.58 -4.38 -4.81
N LEU A 119 -4.19 -5.65 -4.62
CA LEU A 119 -3.78 -6.53 -5.71
C LEU A 119 -4.92 -6.80 -6.71
N ARG A 120 -6.15 -6.97 -6.21
CA ARG A 120 -7.35 -7.22 -7.02
C ARG A 120 -7.83 -5.99 -7.82
N GLU A 121 -7.49 -4.78 -7.38
CA GLU A 121 -7.83 -3.55 -8.10
C GLU A 121 -6.72 -3.07 -9.05
N LEU A 122 -5.57 -3.75 -9.14
CA LEU A 122 -4.57 -3.42 -10.16
C LEU A 122 -5.18 -3.58 -11.58
N PRO A 123 -5.00 -2.60 -12.49
CA PRO A 123 -5.52 -2.68 -13.87
C PRO A 123 -4.98 -3.89 -14.63
N ASP A 124 -3.68 -4.17 -14.49
CA ASP A 124 -3.05 -5.42 -14.87
C ASP A 124 -2.73 -6.23 -13.61
N ARG A 125 -3.00 -7.53 -13.65
CA ARG A 125 -2.71 -8.44 -12.53
C ARG A 125 -1.22 -8.49 -12.22
N VAL A 126 -0.89 -8.92 -11.00
CA VAL A 126 0.51 -9.10 -10.54
C VAL A 126 1.32 -9.91 -11.57
N ILE A 127 0.72 -10.95 -12.14
CA ILE A 127 1.22 -11.63 -13.34
C ILE A 127 0.45 -11.11 -14.56
N PRO A 128 1.07 -10.37 -15.49
CA PRO A 128 0.39 -9.83 -16.66
C PRO A 128 -0.30 -10.91 -17.51
N SER A 129 -1.52 -10.62 -17.96
CA SER A 129 -2.40 -11.54 -18.70
C SER A 129 -1.72 -12.13 -19.96
N ILE A 130 -0.89 -11.34 -20.65
CA ILE A 130 -0.11 -11.76 -21.83
C ILE A 130 0.89 -12.90 -21.54
N LEU A 131 1.30 -13.09 -20.29
CA LEU A 131 2.21 -14.18 -19.90
C LEU A 131 1.45 -15.41 -19.37
N TYR A 132 0.18 -15.28 -19.00
CA TYR A 132 -0.61 -16.37 -18.42
C TYR A 132 -0.65 -17.64 -19.28
N PRO A 133 -0.88 -17.59 -20.61
CA PRO A 133 -0.85 -18.79 -21.45
C PRO A 133 0.50 -19.52 -21.42
N LYS A 134 1.61 -18.77 -21.33
CA LYS A 134 2.97 -19.33 -21.23
C LYS A 134 3.20 -20.02 -19.89
N PHE A 135 2.70 -19.46 -18.78
CA PHE A 135 2.75 -20.10 -17.46
C PHE A 135 1.95 -21.41 -17.44
N ILE A 136 0.75 -21.41 -18.04
CA ILE A 136 -0.09 -22.62 -18.13
C ILE A 136 0.57 -23.68 -19.03
N GLN A 137 1.14 -23.30 -20.17
CA GLN A 137 1.88 -24.22 -21.04
C GLN A 137 3.09 -24.85 -20.33
N LEU A 138 3.84 -24.06 -19.56
CA LEU A 138 4.99 -24.55 -18.77
C LEU A 138 4.56 -25.51 -17.64
N TYR A 139 3.39 -25.30 -17.04
CA TYR A 139 2.82 -26.19 -16.04
C TYR A 139 2.23 -27.49 -16.63
N GLN A 140 1.66 -27.42 -17.84
CA GLN A 140 1.01 -28.55 -18.52
C GLN A 140 1.97 -29.44 -19.31
N GLY A 141 3.12 -28.92 -19.75
CA GLY A 141 4.22 -29.76 -20.23
C GLY A 141 4.84 -30.59 -19.09
N ASP A 142 5.57 -31.65 -19.43
CA ASP A 142 6.14 -32.62 -18.47
C ASP A 142 7.08 -32.02 -17.39
N GLY A 143 7.41 -30.72 -17.46
CA GLY A 143 8.30 -30.03 -16.53
C GLY A 143 7.85 -30.00 -15.06
N PHE A 144 6.56 -30.18 -14.76
CA PHE A 144 6.05 -30.31 -13.38
C PHE A 144 5.72 -31.76 -12.96
N SER A 145 5.93 -32.75 -13.83
CA SER A 145 5.56 -34.14 -13.57
C SER A 145 6.55 -34.85 -12.66
N SER A 146 6.24 -34.90 -11.36
CA SER A 146 6.86 -35.73 -10.30
C SER A 146 8.31 -35.47 -9.89
N ASN A 147 9.13 -34.78 -10.67
CA ASN A 147 10.47 -34.33 -10.25
C ASN A 147 10.73 -32.90 -10.75
N ILE A 148 11.20 -32.01 -9.86
CA ILE A 148 11.60 -30.64 -10.23
C ILE A 148 12.88 -30.73 -11.07
N HIS A 149 12.73 -30.88 -12.38
CA HIS A 149 13.85 -31.03 -13.30
C HIS A 149 14.58 -29.67 -13.46
N PRO A 150 15.92 -29.62 -13.51
CA PRO A 150 16.65 -28.35 -13.65
C PRO A 150 16.29 -27.50 -14.89
N TYR A 151 15.66 -28.10 -15.93
CA TYR A 151 15.11 -27.38 -17.08
C TYR A 151 13.80 -26.64 -16.76
N CYS A 152 12.95 -27.17 -15.87
CA CYS A 152 11.76 -26.44 -15.41
C CYS A 152 12.14 -25.10 -14.76
N THR A 153 13.27 -25.07 -14.03
CA THR A 153 13.80 -23.83 -13.43
C THR A 153 14.43 -22.86 -14.42
N SER A 154 14.94 -23.29 -15.59
CA SER A 154 15.41 -22.35 -16.63
C SER A 154 14.23 -21.67 -17.31
N ASP A 155 13.24 -22.44 -17.71
CA ASP A 155 12.12 -21.96 -18.53
C ASP A 155 11.22 -21.03 -17.71
N LEU A 156 11.01 -21.34 -16.42
CA LEU A 156 10.31 -20.46 -15.48
C LEU A 156 11.08 -19.15 -15.26
N ARG A 157 12.41 -19.22 -15.15
CA ARG A 157 13.26 -18.02 -15.00
C ARG A 157 13.20 -17.13 -16.24
N ASP A 158 13.18 -17.71 -17.44
CA ASP A 158 13.09 -16.98 -18.70
C ASP A 158 11.69 -16.41 -18.94
N LEU A 159 10.65 -17.03 -18.40
CA LEU A 159 9.30 -16.44 -18.36
C LEU A 159 9.19 -15.30 -17.35
N LEU A 160 9.76 -15.44 -16.15
CA LEU A 160 9.83 -14.36 -15.15
C LEU A 160 10.65 -13.15 -15.66
N ARG A 161 11.68 -13.37 -16.47
CA ARG A 161 12.46 -12.32 -17.16
C ARG A 161 11.65 -11.51 -18.19
N GLN A 162 10.51 -12.04 -18.67
CA GLN A 162 9.61 -11.33 -19.59
C GLN A 162 8.58 -10.44 -18.86
N MET A 163 8.52 -10.49 -17.52
CA MET A 163 7.65 -9.61 -16.75
C MET A 163 8.20 -8.17 -16.71
N PRO A 164 7.32 -7.14 -16.75
CA PRO A 164 7.72 -5.78 -16.42
C PRO A 164 8.37 -5.72 -15.03
N GLU A 165 9.39 -4.89 -14.86
CA GLU A 165 10.21 -4.83 -13.64
C GLU A 165 9.37 -4.62 -12.37
N THR A 166 8.40 -3.69 -12.40
CA THR A 166 7.48 -3.43 -11.27
C THR A 166 6.64 -4.65 -10.90
N HIS A 167 6.13 -5.39 -11.88
CA HIS A 167 5.36 -6.62 -11.66
C HIS A 167 6.26 -7.74 -11.11
N TYR A 168 7.48 -7.91 -11.64
CA TYR A 168 8.44 -8.89 -11.13
C TYR A 168 8.86 -8.58 -9.69
N CYS A 169 9.19 -7.32 -9.39
CA CYS A 169 9.52 -6.88 -8.04
C CYS A 169 8.37 -7.13 -7.06
N LEU A 170 7.14 -6.76 -7.42
CA LEU A 170 5.96 -7.00 -6.59
C LEU A 170 5.72 -8.50 -6.36
N LEU A 171 5.76 -9.32 -7.42
CA LEU A 171 5.60 -10.77 -7.32
C LEU A 171 6.66 -11.37 -6.38
N LYS A 172 7.94 -11.03 -6.58
CA LYS A 172 9.05 -11.52 -5.75
C LYS A 172 8.89 -11.12 -4.28
N TYR A 173 8.51 -9.87 -4.02
CA TYR A 173 8.28 -9.35 -2.66
C TYR A 173 7.13 -10.09 -1.97
N LEU A 174 6.01 -10.28 -2.66
CA LEU A 174 4.87 -11.06 -2.16
C LEU A 174 5.25 -12.52 -1.92
N CYS A 175 5.97 -13.17 -2.84
CA CYS A 175 6.44 -14.56 -2.66
C CYS A 175 7.31 -14.73 -1.41
N HIS A 176 8.26 -13.83 -1.16
CA HIS A 176 9.08 -13.89 0.07
C HIS A 176 8.24 -13.71 1.35
N PHE A 177 7.26 -12.82 1.34
CA PHE A 177 6.38 -12.65 2.50
C PHE A 177 5.42 -13.83 2.70
N LEU A 178 4.82 -14.35 1.63
CA LEU A 178 3.92 -15.52 1.68
C LEU A 178 4.66 -16.80 2.07
N GLN A 179 5.93 -16.95 1.69
CA GLN A 179 6.80 -18.00 2.20
C GLN A 179 6.90 -17.93 3.73
N ARG A 180 7.19 -16.74 4.29
CA ARG A 180 7.25 -16.54 5.76
C ARG A 180 5.92 -16.87 6.44
N VAL A 181 4.78 -16.54 5.82
CA VAL A 181 3.46 -16.96 6.33
C VAL A 181 3.33 -18.50 6.34
N ALA A 182 3.71 -19.17 5.24
CA ALA A 182 3.68 -20.63 5.16
C ALA A 182 4.64 -21.33 6.13
N GLU A 183 5.78 -20.71 6.47
CA GLU A 183 6.70 -21.20 7.50
C GLU A 183 6.04 -21.24 8.90
N HIS A 184 5.08 -20.36 9.18
CA HIS A 184 4.32 -20.29 10.45
C HIS A 184 2.97 -21.04 10.41
N HIS A 185 2.78 -21.95 9.43
CA HIS A 185 1.51 -22.67 9.25
C HIS A 185 1.09 -23.57 10.43
N SER A 186 2.00 -23.90 11.36
CA SER A 186 1.64 -24.60 12.60
C SER A 186 0.65 -23.80 13.43
N GLU A 187 0.81 -22.47 13.49
CA GLU A 187 -0.08 -21.56 14.21
C GLU A 187 -1.17 -21.01 13.29
N ASN A 188 -0.78 -20.34 12.20
CA ASN A 188 -1.74 -19.62 11.36
C ASN A 188 -2.61 -20.52 10.46
N LYS A 189 -2.28 -21.81 10.34
CA LYS A 189 -2.97 -22.84 9.52
C LYS A 189 -2.95 -22.59 7.99
N MET A 190 -2.10 -21.69 7.50
CA MET A 190 -2.02 -21.26 6.10
C MET A 190 -0.74 -21.77 5.43
N ASN A 191 -0.75 -23.04 5.03
CA ASN A 191 0.32 -23.62 4.20
C ASN A 191 0.31 -23.05 2.75
N VAL A 192 1.31 -23.40 1.95
CA VAL A 192 1.47 -22.94 0.57
C VAL A 192 0.23 -23.20 -0.30
N SER A 193 -0.44 -24.35 -0.14
CA SER A 193 -1.65 -24.70 -0.89
C SER A 193 -2.83 -23.79 -0.52
N ASN A 194 -3.07 -23.59 0.78
CA ASN A 194 -4.12 -22.69 1.28
C ASN A 194 -3.88 -21.23 0.81
N LEU A 195 -2.63 -20.77 0.83
CA LEU A 195 -2.26 -19.44 0.34
C LEU A 195 -2.44 -19.33 -1.19
N ALA A 196 -2.07 -20.36 -1.95
CA ALA A 196 -2.26 -20.38 -3.40
C ALA A 196 -3.74 -20.30 -3.80
N THR A 197 -4.64 -20.97 -3.08
CA THR A 197 -6.09 -20.85 -3.29
C THR A 197 -6.61 -19.42 -3.05
N VAL A 198 -6.08 -18.72 -2.04
CA VAL A 198 -6.51 -17.35 -1.70
C VAL A 198 -5.90 -16.30 -2.64
N PHE A 199 -4.61 -16.43 -2.98
CA PHE A 199 -3.90 -15.44 -3.81
C PHE A 199 -4.04 -15.70 -5.31
N GLY A 200 -4.30 -16.94 -5.75
CA GLY A 200 -4.50 -17.29 -7.16
C GLY A 200 -5.44 -16.33 -7.90
N PRO A 201 -6.69 -16.16 -7.45
CA PRO A 201 -7.63 -15.21 -8.06
C PRO A 201 -7.15 -13.75 -8.05
N ASN A 202 -6.39 -13.34 -7.03
CA ASN A 202 -5.95 -11.94 -6.90
C ASN A 202 -4.64 -11.63 -7.67
N CYS A 203 -3.87 -12.66 -8.05
CA CYS A 203 -2.60 -12.52 -8.76
C CYS A 203 -2.67 -12.90 -10.25
N PHE A 204 -3.67 -13.70 -10.66
CA PHE A 204 -3.77 -14.25 -12.03
C PHE A 204 -5.08 -13.92 -12.79
N TRP A 205 -6.21 -13.68 -12.11
CA TRP A 205 -7.55 -13.58 -12.74
C TRP A 205 -8.16 -12.19 -12.65
#